data_AF-E6YJI6-F1
#
_entry.id   AF-E6YJI6-F1
#
_cell.length_a   1.000
_cell.length_b   1.000
_cell.length_c   1.000
_cell.angle_alpha   90.00
_cell.angle_beta   90.00
_cell.angle_gamma   90.00
#
_symmetry.space_group_name_H-M   'P 1'
#
loop_
_entity.id
_entity.type
_entity.pdbx_description
1 polymer ?
#
loop_
_entity_poly.entity_id
_entity_poly.type
_entity_poly.pdbx_seq_one_letter_code
_entity_poly.pdbx_strand_id
1 'polypeptide(L)'
;MACQERLPTSFRAKIEQPLPQEVFNKMAMYDIDQYAPIMMRFFKEENIAEIWKQNRSGVFVLVISYNICKWSGQLGPKYREGDFQAPEGFYTIQANQMNPYSKYYLSFNIGFPNLYDRIHGRTGSYIMVHGACSSVGCYSMNDRNMAQIYAFARDAFRGGQKEFQLHAFPFRMTDANMQRHHANPHYKFWKMLKEGYDFFEINRKPPRISVYDKRYIFDHFTNKASVAVAL
;
A
#
# COMPACT_ATOMS: atom_id res chain seq x y z
N MET A 1 32.49 15.75 -9.90
CA MET A 1 32.22 15.78 -8.45
C MET A 1 30.83 16.38 -8.26
N ALA A 2 29.82 15.55 -8.05
CA ALA A 2 28.45 16.03 -7.87
C ALA A 2 28.27 16.54 -6.44
N CYS A 3 27.84 17.80 -6.28
CA CYS A 3 27.35 18.33 -5.02
C CYS A 3 26.10 17.54 -4.62
N GLN A 4 26.26 16.51 -3.79
CA GLN A 4 25.14 15.98 -3.01
C GLN A 4 24.72 17.10 -2.06
N GLU A 5 23.62 17.77 -2.37
CA GLU A 5 22.96 18.69 -1.44
C GLU A 5 22.82 17.97 -0.08
N ARG A 6 23.62 18.43 0.89
CA ARG A 6 23.56 17.89 2.24
C ARG A 6 22.23 18.33 2.82
N LEU A 7 21.27 17.41 2.84
CA LEU A 7 20.03 17.52 3.61
C LEU A 7 20.31 18.15 4.99
N PRO A 8 19.54 19.16 5.43
CA PRO A 8 19.72 19.74 6.75
C PRO A 8 19.64 18.65 7.83
N THR A 9 20.46 18.75 8.86
CA THR A 9 20.64 17.70 9.89
C THR A 9 19.31 17.26 10.53
N SER A 10 18.39 18.19 10.72
CA SER A 10 17.04 17.92 11.26
C SER A 10 16.19 17.03 10.34
N PHE A 11 16.29 17.20 9.01
CA PHE A 11 15.61 16.34 8.05
C PHE A 11 16.23 14.95 8.01
N ARG A 12 17.57 14.85 8.07
CA ARG A 12 18.25 13.55 8.14
C ARG A 12 17.83 12.74 9.37
N ALA A 13 17.84 13.36 10.56
CA ALA A 13 17.47 12.67 11.79
C ALA A 13 16.05 12.07 11.71
N LYS A 14 15.12 12.78 11.08
CA LYS A 14 13.73 12.34 10.84
C LYS A 14 13.65 11.19 9.83
N ILE A 15 14.35 11.29 8.70
CA ILE A 15 14.33 10.28 7.64
C ILE A 15 15.02 8.99 8.08
N GLU A 16 16.08 9.09 8.87
CA GLU A 16 16.93 7.97 9.31
C GLU A 16 16.45 7.32 10.61
N GLN A 17 15.26 7.70 11.12
CA GLN A 17 14.74 7.10 12.33
C GLN A 17 14.65 5.56 12.19
N PRO A 18 15.23 4.78 13.12
CA PRO A 18 15.19 3.33 13.04
C PRO A 18 13.81 2.79 13.41
N LEU A 19 13.52 1.56 12.98
CA LEU A 19 12.37 0.81 13.48
C LEU A 19 12.55 0.53 15.00
N PRO A 20 11.46 0.43 15.79
CA PRO A 20 11.58 0.14 17.21
C PRO A 20 12.06 -1.30 17.45
N GLN A 21 12.68 -1.55 18.61
CA GLN A 21 13.22 -2.86 18.98
C GLN A 21 12.17 -3.99 18.90
N GLU A 22 10.93 -3.70 19.27
CA GLU A 22 9.82 -4.67 19.19
C GLU A 22 9.59 -5.18 17.75
N VAL A 23 9.72 -4.30 16.76
CA VAL A 23 9.62 -4.67 15.34
C VAL A 23 10.80 -5.56 14.94
N PHE A 24 12.01 -5.25 15.40
CA PHE A 24 13.18 -6.11 15.16
C PHE A 24 13.01 -7.50 15.79
N ASN A 25 12.48 -7.58 17.01
CA ASN A 25 12.22 -8.86 17.69
C ASN A 25 11.19 -9.69 16.90
N LYS A 26 10.11 -9.06 16.43
CA LYS A 26 9.12 -9.71 15.56
C LYS A 26 9.79 -10.21 14.27
N MET A 27 10.59 -9.38 13.60
CA MET A 27 11.29 -9.79 12.37
C MET A 27 12.22 -10.98 12.60
N ALA A 28 12.98 -10.98 13.70
CA ALA A 28 13.87 -12.08 14.06
C ALA A 28 13.11 -13.40 14.30
N MET A 29 11.95 -13.36 14.98
CA MET A 29 11.11 -14.55 15.21
C MET A 29 10.61 -15.22 13.93
N TYR A 30 10.45 -14.45 12.85
CA TYR A 30 9.93 -14.94 11.56
C TYR A 30 11.01 -15.05 10.47
N ASP A 31 12.29 -14.93 10.84
CA ASP A 31 13.43 -14.95 9.91
C ASP A 31 13.26 -13.95 8.76
N ILE A 32 13.01 -12.69 9.14
CA ILE A 32 12.82 -11.56 8.23
C ILE A 32 14.07 -10.67 8.28
N ASP A 33 14.67 -10.42 7.12
CA ASP A 33 15.75 -9.45 6.98
C ASP A 33 15.22 -8.01 7.08
N GLN A 34 15.97 -7.11 7.73
CA GLN A 34 15.59 -5.71 7.86
C GLN A 34 15.29 -5.06 6.51
N TYR A 35 16.10 -5.37 5.50
CA TYR A 35 16.02 -4.82 4.15
C TYR A 35 15.14 -5.67 3.22
N ALA A 36 14.46 -6.69 3.75
CA ALA A 36 13.58 -7.55 2.95
C ALA A 36 12.41 -6.76 2.32
N PRO A 37 11.88 -7.22 1.17
CA PRO A 37 10.74 -6.61 0.51
C PRO A 37 9.51 -6.45 1.42
N ILE A 38 8.76 -5.38 1.16
CA ILE A 38 7.51 -5.07 1.86
C ILE A 38 6.31 -5.02 0.92
N MET A 39 5.13 -5.08 1.52
CA MET A 39 3.88 -4.59 0.95
C MET A 39 2.99 -4.03 2.06
N MET A 40 1.95 -3.28 1.70
CA MET A 40 1.05 -2.65 2.66
C MET A 40 -0.42 -2.93 2.35
N ARG A 41 -1.25 -3.04 3.38
CA ARG A 41 -2.72 -3.15 3.22
C ARG A 41 -3.44 -2.15 4.12
N PHE A 42 -4.35 -1.40 3.54
CA PHE A 42 -5.09 -0.34 4.21
C PHE A 42 -6.57 -0.73 4.20
N PHE A 43 -7.20 -0.68 5.36
CA PHE A 43 -8.58 -1.05 5.58
C PHE A 43 -9.31 0.15 6.16
N LYS A 44 -10.24 0.70 5.39
CA LYS A 44 -10.94 1.94 5.72
C LYS A 44 -11.88 1.78 6.91
N GLU A 45 -12.76 0.78 6.88
CA GLU A 45 -13.75 0.56 7.95
C GLU A 45 -13.07 0.29 9.30
N GLU A 46 -12.03 -0.54 9.31
CA GLU A 46 -11.26 -0.86 10.52
C GLU A 46 -10.30 0.26 10.93
N ASN A 47 -10.05 1.25 10.06
CA ASN A 47 -8.99 2.26 10.22
C ASN A 47 -7.61 1.65 10.50
N ILE A 48 -7.24 0.60 9.75
CA ILE A 48 -5.97 -0.12 9.96
C ILE A 48 -5.09 -0.07 8.71
N ALA A 49 -3.81 0.23 8.92
CA ALA A 49 -2.73 0.03 7.96
C ALA A 49 -1.82 -1.12 8.43
N GLU A 50 -1.70 -2.17 7.64
CA GLU A 50 -0.85 -3.33 7.88
C GLU A 50 0.43 -3.26 7.06
N ILE A 51 1.57 -3.55 7.69
CA ILE A 51 2.86 -3.71 7.01
C ILE A 51 3.26 -5.18 7.03
N TRP A 52 3.44 -5.73 5.83
CA TRP A 52 3.87 -7.11 5.62
C TRP A 52 5.29 -7.11 5.06
N LYS A 53 6.14 -8.01 5.56
CA LYS A 53 7.50 -8.21 5.05
C LYS A 53 7.72 -9.64 4.60
N GLN A 54 8.51 -9.80 3.55
CA GLN A 54 8.93 -11.11 3.07
C GLN A 54 9.98 -11.71 4.02
N ASN A 55 9.76 -12.94 4.48
CA ASN A 55 10.77 -13.73 5.20
C ASN A 55 11.73 -14.43 4.23
N ARG A 56 12.76 -15.11 4.73
CA ARG A 56 13.73 -15.84 3.88
C ARG A 56 13.11 -16.97 3.05
N SER A 57 11.97 -17.54 3.47
CA SER A 57 11.24 -18.53 2.65
C SER A 57 10.43 -17.90 1.51
N GLY A 58 10.44 -16.58 1.38
CA GLY A 58 9.78 -15.85 0.31
C GLY A 58 8.29 -15.55 0.57
N VAL A 59 7.80 -15.79 1.78
CA VAL A 59 6.41 -15.60 2.22
C VAL A 59 6.28 -14.27 2.96
N PHE A 60 5.19 -13.54 2.72
CA PHE A 60 4.90 -12.30 3.43
C PHE A 60 4.23 -12.58 4.77
N VAL A 61 4.82 -12.02 5.83
CA VAL A 61 4.35 -12.12 7.21
C VAL A 61 3.94 -10.75 7.71
N LEU A 62 2.82 -10.68 8.43
CA LEU A 62 2.37 -9.46 9.08
C LEU A 62 3.35 -9.10 10.21
N VAL A 63 4.06 -7.99 10.04
CA VAL A 63 5.02 -7.52 11.05
C VAL A 63 4.29 -6.66 12.08
N ILE A 64 3.47 -5.71 11.61
CA ILE A 64 2.82 -4.73 12.47
C ILE A 64 1.58 -4.12 11.79
N SER A 65 0.65 -3.67 12.62
CA SER A 65 -0.55 -2.93 12.22
C SER A 65 -0.59 -1.58 12.94
N TYR A 66 -0.98 -0.53 12.22
CA TYR A 66 -1.12 0.83 12.73
C TYR A 66 -2.54 1.34 12.56
N ASN A 67 -3.03 2.08 13.55
CA ASN A 67 -4.27 2.83 13.40
C ASN A 67 -4.05 3.99 12.41
N ILE A 68 -4.93 4.07 11.42
CA ILE A 68 -5.10 5.23 10.54
C ILE A 68 -5.87 6.27 11.34
N CYS A 69 -5.35 7.51 11.39
CA CYS A 69 -6.03 8.60 12.09
C CYS A 69 -7.34 8.97 11.39
N LYS A 70 -7.22 9.27 10.11
CA LYS A 70 -8.33 9.65 9.23
C LYS A 70 -8.00 9.25 7.80
N TRP A 71 -9.02 8.83 7.09
CA TRP A 71 -9.08 8.81 5.65
C TRP A 71 -10.33 9.58 5.23
N SER A 72 -10.34 10.16 4.03
CA SER A 72 -11.43 11.05 3.61
C SER A 72 -12.51 10.34 2.79
N GLY A 73 -13.76 10.80 2.92
CA GLY A 73 -14.91 10.31 2.18
C GLY A 73 -15.64 9.18 2.92
N GLN A 74 -16.23 8.26 2.16
CA GLN A 74 -16.95 7.10 2.67
C GLN A 74 -16.40 5.79 2.08
N LEU A 75 -16.97 4.64 2.44
CA LEU A 75 -16.64 3.39 1.76
C LEU A 75 -17.04 3.48 0.29
N GLY A 76 -16.06 3.27 -0.59
CA GLY A 76 -16.18 3.45 -2.03
C GLY A 76 -14.90 3.98 -2.67
N PRO A 77 -14.74 3.79 -3.98
CA PRO A 77 -13.59 4.30 -4.73
C PRO A 77 -13.67 5.82 -4.94
N LYS A 78 -12.50 6.41 -5.16
CA LYS A 78 -12.36 7.79 -5.65
C LYS A 78 -12.70 7.86 -7.14
N TYR A 79 -13.38 8.92 -7.59
CA TYR A 79 -13.75 9.09 -9.00
C TYR A 79 -13.17 10.34 -9.64
N ARG A 80 -13.09 11.47 -8.93
CA ARG A 80 -12.68 12.75 -9.53
C ARG A 80 -11.84 13.60 -8.58
N GLU A 81 -11.10 14.54 -9.15
CA GLU A 81 -10.43 15.57 -8.37
C GLU A 81 -11.44 16.37 -7.54
N GLY A 82 -11.08 16.69 -6.29
CA GLY A 82 -11.95 17.44 -5.39
C GLY A 82 -13.16 16.69 -4.82
N ASP A 83 -13.32 15.38 -5.05
CA ASP A 83 -14.40 14.58 -4.42
C ASP A 83 -14.16 14.22 -2.95
N PHE A 84 -13.03 14.66 -2.38
CA PHE A 84 -12.61 14.38 -1.00
C PHE A 84 -12.64 12.89 -0.62
N GLN A 85 -12.47 11.99 -1.59
CA GLN A 85 -12.55 10.55 -1.40
C GLN A 85 -11.16 9.91 -1.44
N ALA A 86 -10.80 9.14 -0.42
CA ALA A 86 -9.65 8.25 -0.47
C ALA A 86 -9.96 7.07 -1.41
N PRO A 87 -9.03 6.65 -2.29
CA PRO A 87 -9.29 5.61 -3.26
C PRO A 87 -9.27 4.19 -2.66
N GLU A 88 -9.83 3.26 -3.41
CA GLU A 88 -9.82 1.82 -3.14
C GLU A 88 -9.30 1.10 -4.39
N GLY A 89 -8.46 0.09 -4.22
CA GLY A 89 -7.79 -0.60 -5.31
C GLY A 89 -6.36 -1.00 -4.97
N PHE A 90 -5.60 -1.28 -6.02
CA PHE A 90 -4.22 -1.76 -5.91
C PHE A 90 -3.26 -0.72 -6.49
N TYR A 91 -2.31 -0.29 -5.67
CA TYR A 91 -1.40 0.80 -5.98
C TYR A 91 0.04 0.35 -5.87
N THR A 92 0.92 1.00 -6.63
CA THR A 92 2.35 0.69 -6.68
C THR A 92 3.14 1.93 -6.31
N ILE A 93 4.08 1.78 -5.39
CA ILE A 93 4.88 2.86 -4.85
C ILE A 93 6.34 2.59 -5.18
N GLN A 94 6.94 3.54 -5.89
CA GLN A 94 8.34 3.58 -6.26
C GLN A 94 9.11 4.55 -5.36
N ALA A 95 10.44 4.43 -5.35
CA ALA A 95 11.30 5.25 -4.49
C ALA A 95 11.13 6.76 -4.72
N ASN A 96 10.85 7.19 -5.96
CA ASN A 96 10.62 8.60 -6.32
C ASN A 96 9.28 9.16 -5.80
N GLN A 97 8.37 8.31 -5.31
CA GLN A 97 7.11 8.73 -4.69
C GLN A 97 7.27 9.01 -3.18
N MET A 98 8.43 8.67 -2.60
CA MET A 98 8.75 9.00 -1.21
C MET A 98 9.02 10.50 -1.09
N ASN A 99 8.38 11.14 -0.11
CA ASN A 99 8.49 12.58 0.13
C ASN A 99 8.96 12.87 1.56
N PRO A 100 10.28 13.05 1.77
CA PRO A 100 10.85 13.38 3.07
C PRO A 100 10.58 14.83 3.51
N TYR A 101 10.24 15.72 2.56
CA TYR A 101 10.03 17.15 2.77
C TYR A 101 8.56 17.52 2.95
N SER A 102 7.72 16.54 3.32
CA SER A 102 6.30 16.78 3.52
C SER A 102 6.05 17.85 4.58
N LYS A 103 5.07 18.70 4.32
CA LYS A 103 4.52 19.64 5.32
C LYS A 103 3.79 18.92 6.46
N TYR A 104 3.45 17.63 6.27
CA TYR A 104 2.75 16.79 7.24
C TYR A 104 3.67 15.70 7.80
N TYR A 105 4.82 16.10 8.32
CA TYR A 105 5.88 15.20 8.78
C TYR A 105 6.50 14.37 7.64
N LEU A 106 6.22 13.09 7.47
CA LEU A 106 6.72 12.27 6.36
C LEU A 106 5.54 11.86 5.48
N SER A 107 5.79 11.62 4.19
CA SER A 107 4.73 11.11 3.31
C SER A 107 5.26 10.32 2.13
N PHE A 108 4.38 9.59 1.48
CA PHE A 108 4.61 9.10 0.12
C PHE A 108 3.31 9.13 -0.68
N ASN A 109 3.42 9.32 -1.99
CA ASN A 109 2.29 9.29 -2.91
C ASN A 109 1.96 7.83 -3.24
N ILE A 110 0.69 7.42 -3.15
CA ILE A 110 0.30 6.04 -3.45
C ILE A 110 0.29 5.74 -4.95
N GLY A 111 0.26 6.74 -5.83
CA GLY A 111 0.25 6.54 -7.29
C GLY A 111 -1.15 6.42 -7.89
N PHE A 112 -2.16 7.01 -7.25
CA PHE A 112 -3.47 7.23 -7.86
C PHE A 112 -3.39 8.38 -8.89
N PRO A 113 -4.06 8.26 -10.05
CA PRO A 113 -4.84 7.12 -10.53
C PRO A 113 -3.93 6.03 -11.11
N ASN A 114 -4.21 4.76 -10.78
CA ASN A 114 -3.53 3.61 -11.41
C ASN A 114 -4.08 3.34 -12.83
N LEU A 115 -3.64 2.26 -13.49
CA LEU A 115 -4.15 1.91 -14.83
C LEU A 115 -5.66 1.67 -14.87
N TYR A 116 -6.20 0.94 -13.89
CA TYR A 116 -7.63 0.69 -13.78
C TYR A 116 -8.40 1.99 -13.64
N ASP A 117 -7.93 2.88 -12.77
CA ASP A 117 -8.53 4.18 -12.52
C ASP A 117 -8.58 5.02 -13.80
N ARG A 118 -7.45 5.09 -14.53
CA ARG A 118 -7.35 5.84 -15.79
C ARG A 118 -8.28 5.31 -16.88
N ILE A 119 -8.38 3.99 -17.05
CA ILE A 119 -9.27 3.36 -18.04
C ILE A 119 -10.76 3.66 -17.74
N HIS A 120 -11.10 3.88 -16.47
CA HIS A 120 -12.45 4.28 -16.05
C HIS A 120 -12.64 5.81 -16.02
N GLY A 121 -11.70 6.58 -16.55
CA GLY A 121 -11.77 8.04 -16.58
C GLY A 121 -11.71 8.69 -15.20
N ARG A 122 -11.19 7.99 -14.18
CA ARG A 122 -11.07 8.56 -12.83
C ARG A 122 -9.93 9.58 -12.80
N THR A 123 -10.17 10.71 -12.14
CA THR A 123 -9.23 11.85 -12.08
C THR A 123 -8.85 12.21 -10.65
N GLY A 124 -7.79 13.01 -10.53
CA GLY A 124 -7.18 13.43 -9.27
C GLY A 124 -5.69 13.10 -9.24
N SER A 125 -5.02 13.60 -8.21
CA SER A 125 -3.58 13.41 -8.03
C SER A 125 -3.23 13.56 -6.54
N TYR A 126 -1.95 13.34 -6.21
CA TYR A 126 -1.39 13.57 -4.86
C TYR A 126 -2.17 12.90 -3.72
N ILE A 127 -2.59 11.65 -3.92
CA ILE A 127 -3.14 10.86 -2.83
C ILE A 127 -1.98 10.35 -1.99
N MET A 128 -1.85 10.88 -0.78
CA MET A 128 -0.71 10.62 0.09
C MET A 128 -1.07 9.69 1.25
N VAL A 129 -0.07 8.94 1.72
CA VAL A 129 -0.01 8.47 3.11
C VAL A 129 0.93 9.42 3.85
N HIS A 130 0.47 10.05 4.94
CA HIS A 130 1.26 11.08 5.62
C HIS A 130 1.01 11.17 7.13
N GLY A 131 1.84 11.94 7.84
CA GLY A 131 1.70 12.21 9.28
C GLY A 131 0.67 13.30 9.62
N ALA A 132 0.81 13.93 10.78
CA ALA A 132 0.01 15.06 11.28
C ALA A 132 -1.49 14.81 11.51
N CYS A 133 -1.98 13.56 11.43
CA CYS A 133 -3.34 13.14 11.83
C CYS A 133 -4.49 14.03 11.31
N SER A 134 -4.31 14.64 10.13
CA SER A 134 -5.26 15.52 9.46
C SER A 134 -5.36 15.09 8.01
N SER A 135 -6.56 15.02 7.41
CA SER A 135 -6.69 14.56 6.02
C SER A 135 -7.75 15.32 5.24
N VAL A 136 -7.41 15.70 4.00
CA VAL A 136 -8.33 16.14 2.95
C VAL A 136 -8.00 15.32 1.69
N GLY A 137 -8.64 14.17 1.51
CA GLY A 137 -8.44 13.23 0.38
C GLY A 137 -7.34 12.18 0.56
N CYS A 138 -6.66 12.09 1.71
CA CYS A 138 -5.48 11.26 1.93
C CYS A 138 -5.68 10.23 3.05
N TYR A 139 -4.69 9.33 3.26
CA TYR A 139 -4.58 8.52 4.47
C TYR A 139 -3.62 9.21 5.44
N SER A 140 -4.15 9.67 6.57
CA SER A 140 -3.36 10.32 7.61
C SER A 140 -3.05 9.36 8.76
N MET A 141 -1.82 9.43 9.24
CA MET A 141 -1.27 8.70 10.37
C MET A 141 -0.82 9.72 11.42
N ASN A 142 -0.61 9.29 12.66
CA ASN A 142 0.19 10.09 13.58
C ASN A 142 1.68 10.02 13.16
N ASP A 143 2.49 10.98 13.62
CA ASP A 143 3.88 11.09 13.20
C ASP A 143 4.72 9.88 13.61
N ARG A 144 4.44 9.28 14.78
CA ARG A 144 5.15 8.08 15.26
C ARG A 144 4.93 6.88 14.35
N ASN A 145 3.69 6.65 13.92
CA ASN A 145 3.33 5.56 13.00
C ASN A 145 3.90 5.86 11.61
N MET A 146 3.78 7.11 11.16
CA MET A 146 4.32 7.52 9.86
C MET A 146 5.84 7.38 9.77
N ALA A 147 6.57 7.68 10.86
CA ALA A 147 8.01 7.47 10.94
C ALA A 147 8.39 6.01 10.64
N GLN A 148 7.68 5.07 11.27
CA GLN A 148 7.94 3.64 11.10
C GLN A 148 7.51 3.15 9.71
N ILE A 149 6.34 3.56 9.20
CA ILE A 149 5.88 3.23 7.84
C ILE A 149 6.91 3.72 6.80
N TYR A 150 7.39 4.94 6.96
CA TYR A 150 8.42 5.50 6.08
C TYR A 150 9.74 4.75 6.20
N ALA A 151 10.14 4.36 7.42
CA ALA A 151 11.35 3.55 7.66
C ALA A 151 11.26 2.16 7.00
N PHE A 152 10.11 1.49 7.06
CA PHE A 152 9.91 0.23 6.33
C PHE A 152 10.10 0.40 4.83
N ALA A 153 9.48 1.42 4.22
CA ALA A 153 9.61 1.69 2.80
C ALA A 153 11.07 2.05 2.43
N ARG A 154 11.69 2.94 3.19
CA ARG A 154 13.10 3.33 3.04
C ARG A 154 14.02 2.11 3.07
N ASP A 155 13.86 1.23 4.07
CA ASP A 155 14.72 0.06 4.23
C ASP A 155 14.49 -0.95 3.11
N ALA A 156 13.24 -1.16 2.66
CA ALA A 156 12.97 -2.02 1.51
C ALA A 156 13.64 -1.51 0.22
N PHE A 157 13.55 -0.20 -0.05
CA PHE A 157 14.22 0.42 -1.20
C PHE A 157 15.75 0.30 -1.09
N ARG A 158 16.32 0.48 0.11
CA ARG A 158 17.76 0.25 0.37
C ARG A 158 18.17 -1.20 0.14
N GLY A 159 17.28 -2.14 0.44
CA GLY A 159 17.44 -3.57 0.13
C GLY A 159 17.30 -3.94 -1.34
N GLY A 160 17.04 -2.96 -2.21
CA GLY A 160 16.93 -3.16 -3.65
C GLY A 160 15.53 -3.49 -4.16
N GLN A 161 14.50 -3.47 -3.30
CA GLN A 161 13.12 -3.52 -3.79
C GLN A 161 12.85 -2.28 -4.66
N LYS A 162 12.47 -2.45 -5.93
CA LYS A 162 12.25 -1.31 -6.85
C LYS A 162 10.93 -0.58 -6.61
N GLU A 163 9.91 -1.35 -6.25
CA GLU A 163 8.56 -0.89 -5.95
C GLU A 163 7.87 -1.86 -5.00
N PHE A 164 6.89 -1.36 -4.24
CA PHE A 164 6.03 -2.17 -3.39
C PHE A 164 4.56 -1.88 -3.65
N GLN A 165 3.71 -2.86 -3.35
CA GLN A 165 2.26 -2.72 -3.50
C GLN A 165 1.62 -2.17 -2.22
N LEU A 166 0.65 -1.28 -2.39
CA LEU A 166 -0.30 -0.88 -1.36
C LEU A 166 -1.70 -1.27 -1.83
N HIS A 167 -2.37 -2.11 -1.06
CA HIS A 167 -3.76 -2.47 -1.32
C HIS A 167 -4.67 -1.64 -0.42
N ALA A 168 -5.60 -0.89 -0.99
CA ALA A 168 -6.55 -0.09 -0.26
C ALA A 168 -7.94 -0.72 -0.40
N PHE A 169 -8.48 -1.23 0.71
CA PHE A 169 -9.74 -1.95 0.77
C PHE A 169 -10.79 -1.17 1.58
N PRO A 170 -12.08 -1.33 1.25
CA PRO A 170 -13.16 -0.73 2.03
C PRO A 170 -13.19 -1.29 3.46
N PHE A 171 -12.93 -2.58 3.62
CA PHE A 171 -12.94 -3.31 4.89
C PHE A 171 -12.15 -4.62 4.71
N ARG A 172 -11.91 -5.38 5.77
CA ARG A 172 -11.39 -6.76 5.65
C ARG A 172 -12.36 -7.60 4.81
N MET A 173 -11.94 -8.07 3.64
CA MET A 173 -12.87 -8.63 2.63
C MET A 173 -13.30 -10.09 2.92
N THR A 174 -13.62 -10.39 4.18
CA THR A 174 -14.22 -11.66 4.62
C THR A 174 -15.61 -11.83 4.01
N ASP A 175 -16.07 -13.07 3.86
CA ASP A 175 -17.40 -13.34 3.29
C ASP A 175 -18.52 -12.72 4.12
N ALA A 176 -18.36 -12.69 5.45
CA ALA A 176 -19.29 -12.01 6.35
C ALA A 176 -19.36 -10.50 6.11
N ASN A 177 -18.22 -9.84 5.90
CA ASN A 177 -18.18 -8.41 5.58
C ASN A 177 -18.78 -8.14 4.19
N MET A 178 -18.43 -8.96 3.19
CA MET A 178 -19.03 -8.86 1.86
C MET A 178 -20.55 -9.01 1.91
N GLN A 179 -21.06 -9.97 2.67
CA GLN A 179 -22.51 -10.15 2.85
C GLN A 179 -23.14 -8.96 3.57
N ARG A 180 -22.50 -8.39 4.60
CA ARG A 180 -23.00 -7.21 5.30
C ARG A 180 -23.20 -6.02 4.36
N HIS A 181 -22.31 -5.84 3.40
CA HIS A 181 -22.36 -4.71 2.46
C HIS A 181 -22.91 -5.05 1.06
N HIS A 182 -23.61 -6.18 0.89
CA HIS A 182 -24.09 -6.66 -0.42
C HIS A 182 -24.99 -5.66 -1.17
N ALA A 183 -25.72 -4.81 -0.46
CA ALA A 183 -26.62 -3.80 -1.03
C ALA A 183 -25.91 -2.48 -1.41
N ASN A 184 -24.61 -2.32 -1.13
CA ASN A 184 -23.88 -1.10 -1.44
C ASN A 184 -23.70 -0.94 -2.97
N PRO A 185 -23.83 0.27 -3.54
CA PRO A 185 -23.65 0.50 -4.98
C PRO A 185 -22.27 0.09 -5.51
N HIS A 186 -21.24 0.08 -4.65
CA HIS A 186 -19.87 -0.32 -5.01
C HIS A 186 -19.62 -1.83 -4.88
N TYR A 187 -20.61 -2.63 -4.51
CA TYR A 187 -20.44 -4.07 -4.26
C TYR A 187 -19.85 -4.84 -5.45
N LYS A 188 -20.25 -4.50 -6.70
CA LYS A 188 -19.66 -5.11 -7.90
C LYS A 188 -18.15 -4.85 -8.02
N PHE A 189 -17.72 -3.64 -7.65
CA PHE A 189 -16.30 -3.27 -7.62
C PHE A 189 -15.57 -4.01 -6.49
N TRP A 190 -16.17 -4.10 -5.31
CA TRP A 190 -15.59 -4.83 -4.18
C TRP A 190 -15.47 -6.33 -4.43
N LYS A 191 -16.38 -6.95 -5.19
CA LYS A 191 -16.20 -8.34 -5.63
C LYS A 191 -14.90 -8.52 -6.43
N MET A 192 -14.54 -7.57 -7.30
CA MET A 192 -13.26 -7.62 -8.02
C MET A 192 -12.07 -7.40 -7.09
N LEU A 193 -12.17 -6.50 -6.10
CA LEU A 193 -11.09 -6.32 -5.12
C LEU A 193 -10.88 -7.59 -4.27
N LYS A 194 -11.97 -8.30 -3.94
CA LYS A 194 -11.91 -9.53 -3.15
C LYS A 194 -11.08 -10.61 -3.82
N GLU A 195 -11.12 -10.73 -5.15
CA GLU A 195 -10.29 -11.70 -5.88
C GLU A 195 -8.78 -11.50 -5.58
N GLY A 196 -8.30 -10.25 -5.61
CA GLY A 196 -6.91 -9.93 -5.27
C GLY A 196 -6.60 -10.02 -3.77
N TYR A 197 -7.59 -9.72 -2.92
CA TYR A 197 -7.48 -9.90 -1.47
C TYR A 197 -7.30 -11.39 -1.11
N ASP A 198 -8.19 -12.26 -1.62
CA ASP A 198 -8.16 -13.70 -1.37
C ASP A 198 -6.90 -14.35 -1.94
N PHE A 199 -6.42 -13.88 -3.10
CA PHE A 199 -5.15 -14.31 -3.65
C PHE A 199 -4.01 -14.14 -2.63
N PHE A 200 -3.90 -12.97 -2.02
CA PHE A 200 -2.85 -12.71 -1.03
C PHE A 200 -3.05 -13.55 0.24
N GLU A 201 -4.28 -13.71 0.71
CA GLU A 201 -4.57 -14.52 1.90
C GLU A 201 -4.17 -16.00 1.73
N ILE A 202 -4.37 -16.56 0.54
CA ILE A 202 -4.01 -17.96 0.21
C ILE A 202 -2.50 -18.11 -0.02
N ASN A 203 -1.92 -17.24 -0.85
CA ASN A 203 -0.55 -17.42 -1.35
C ASN A 203 0.51 -16.73 -0.49
N ARG A 204 0.10 -15.79 0.36
CA ARG A 204 0.98 -14.92 1.16
C ARG A 204 2.07 -14.24 0.32
N LYS A 205 1.70 -13.86 -0.90
CA LYS A 205 2.53 -13.13 -1.87
C LYS A 205 1.67 -12.11 -2.60
N PRO A 206 2.17 -10.87 -2.83
CA PRO A 206 1.44 -9.87 -3.60
C PRO A 206 1.10 -10.42 -5.00
N PRO A 207 -0.15 -10.31 -5.47
CA PRO A 207 -0.52 -10.74 -6.81
C PRO A 207 0.17 -9.87 -7.86
N ARG A 208 0.41 -10.42 -9.05
CA ARG A 208 0.62 -9.57 -10.23
C ARG A 208 -0.74 -9.04 -10.66
N ILE A 209 -0.82 -7.73 -10.81
CA ILE A 209 -2.06 -7.04 -11.12
C ILE A 209 -1.98 -6.53 -12.55
N SER A 210 -3.01 -6.80 -13.34
CA SER A 210 -3.20 -6.26 -14.69
C SER A 210 -4.64 -5.77 -14.85
N VAL A 211 -4.91 -5.09 -15.96
CA VAL A 211 -6.26 -4.64 -16.30
C VAL A 211 -6.60 -5.17 -17.68
N TYR A 212 -7.69 -5.93 -17.78
CA TYR A 212 -8.23 -6.45 -19.04
C TYR A 212 -9.74 -6.25 -19.05
N ASP A 213 -10.29 -5.86 -20.19
CA ASP A 213 -11.72 -5.55 -20.37
C ASP A 213 -12.30 -4.67 -19.23
N LYS A 214 -11.56 -3.61 -18.87
CA LYS A 214 -11.91 -2.70 -17.76
C LYS A 214 -12.10 -3.38 -16.40
N ARG A 215 -11.44 -4.52 -16.16
CA ARG A 215 -11.48 -5.26 -14.89
C ARG A 215 -10.07 -5.51 -14.38
N TYR A 216 -9.91 -5.58 -13.06
CA TYR A 216 -8.68 -6.11 -12.49
C TYR A 216 -8.57 -7.60 -12.83
N ILE A 217 -7.36 -8.03 -13.18
CA ILE A 217 -6.98 -9.42 -13.33
C ILE A 217 -5.78 -9.67 -12.41
N PHE A 218 -5.85 -10.77 -11.67
CA PHE A 218 -4.79 -11.22 -10.78
C PHE A 218 -4.18 -12.47 -11.38
N ASP A 219 -2.92 -12.37 -11.80
CA ASP A 219 -2.24 -13.51 -12.41
C ASP A 219 -2.01 -14.56 -11.33
N HIS A 220 -2.68 -15.71 -11.46
CA HIS A 220 -2.23 -16.93 -10.82
C HIS A 220 -0.84 -17.18 -11.37
N PHE A 221 0.18 -17.34 -10.53
CA PHE A 221 1.50 -17.74 -11.01
C PHE A 221 1.38 -19.15 -11.66
N THR A 222 0.88 -19.24 -12.88
CA THR A 222 1.14 -20.36 -13.77
C THR A 222 2.59 -20.18 -14.16
N ASN A 223 3.43 -21.14 -13.76
CA ASN A 223 4.78 -21.26 -14.25
C ASN A 223 4.79 -20.94 -15.76
N LYS A 224 5.67 -20.02 -16.17
CA LYS A 224 5.98 -19.78 -17.58
C LYS A 224 6.55 -21.09 -18.17
N ALA A 225 5.66 -21.98 -18.58
CA ALA A 225 5.97 -23.20 -19.32
C ALA A 225 4.69 -23.79 -19.94
N SER A 226 3.85 -22.97 -20.58
CA SER A 226 2.73 -23.43 -21.43
C SER A 226 2.15 -22.30 -22.29
N VAL A 227 2.98 -21.48 -22.93
CA VAL A 227 2.56 -20.75 -24.14
C VAL A 227 3.69 -20.86 -25.15
N ALA A 228 3.96 -22.10 -25.53
CA ALA A 228 4.55 -22.40 -26.83
C ALA A 228 3.44 -23.10 -27.63
N VAL A 229 3.21 -22.58 -28.83
CA VAL A 229 2.35 -23.13 -29.89
C VAL A 229 0.84 -22.87 -29.71
N ALA A 230 0.39 -21.78 -30.32
CA ALA A 230 -0.66 -21.86 -31.32
C ALA A 230 -0.34 -20.81 -32.40
N LEU A 231 -0.01 -21.32 -33.58
CA LEU A 231 0.03 -20.61 -34.86
C LEU A 231 -1.36 -20.06 -35.19
#